data_AF-A0A9J7BIV9-F1
#
_entry.id   AF-A0A9J7BIV9-F1
#
_cell.length_a   1.000
_cell.length_b   1.000
_cell.length_c   1.000
_cell.angle_alpha   90.00
_cell.angle_beta   90.00
_cell.angle_gamma   90.00
#
_symmetry.space_group_name_H-M   'P 1'
#
loop_
_entity.id
_entity.type
_entity.pdbx_description
1 polymer ?
#
loop_
_entity_poly.entity_id
_entity_poly.type
_entity_poly.pdbx_seq_one_letter_code
_entity_poly.pdbx_strand_id
1 'polypeptide(L)'
;MPVADEITINSAVQRCVNAWREALTRKNCKDPVDPGVWERDYAGKAYRKALPWLSTPDNVDAFIACVAQGLAIGAIDPSHATKLLYAAQVAITSRRGRLQADKEARAETADRAKKEASTPTPSPLGKSGGEAAVAAPQVPSSPLSQSRVPKVPAVGTWETTNPTLPTVQPQVPPTPLPPRKEDTDAALAAGGLRIRA
;
A
#
# COMPACT_ATOMS: atom_id res chain seq x y z
N MET A 1 -2.39 11.50 25.85
CA MET A 1 -1.20 11.37 24.99
C MET A 1 -1.44 10.15 24.11
N PRO A 2 -1.63 10.30 22.78
CA PRO A 2 -2.05 9.20 21.94
C PRO A 2 -0.90 8.21 21.75
N VAL A 3 -1.17 6.95 22.09
CA VAL A 3 -0.32 5.81 21.76
C VAL A 3 -0.33 5.74 20.24
N ALA A 4 0.83 5.87 19.60
CA ALA A 4 0.95 5.53 18.19
C ALA A 4 0.70 4.02 18.09
N ASP A 5 -0.55 3.64 17.83
CA ASP A 5 -0.94 2.25 17.58
C ASP A 5 -0.07 1.75 16.43
N GLU A 6 0.87 0.88 16.76
CA GLU A 6 1.61 0.11 15.79
C GLU A 6 0.59 -0.72 15.00
N ILE A 7 0.31 -0.31 13.77
CA ILE A 7 -0.59 -1.06 12.90
C ILE A 7 0.14 -2.34 12.50
N THR A 8 -0.11 -3.41 13.24
CA THR A 8 0.32 -4.74 12.81
C THR A 8 -0.39 -5.10 11.50
N ILE A 9 0.30 -5.86 10.63
CA ILE A 9 -0.27 -6.33 9.37
C ILE A 9 -1.59 -7.09 9.60
N ASN A 10 -1.63 -7.96 10.62
CA ASN A 10 -2.81 -8.75 10.94
C ASN A 10 -4.00 -7.88 11.37
N SER A 11 -3.78 -6.87 12.21
CA SER A 11 -4.88 -5.98 12.65
C SER A 11 -5.43 -5.14 11.50
N ALA A 12 -4.58 -4.67 10.58
CA ALA A 12 -5.01 -3.99 9.36
C ALA A 12 -5.86 -4.88 8.45
N VAL A 13 -5.41 -6.11 8.21
CA VAL A 13 -6.14 -7.08 7.38
C VAL A 13 -7.51 -7.39 8.01
N GLN A 14 -7.56 -7.67 9.32
CA GLN A 14 -8.81 -7.91 10.02
C GLN A 14 -9.77 -6.71 9.93
N ARG A 15 -9.26 -5.48 10.07
CA ARG A 15 -10.07 -4.27 9.88
C ARG A 15 -10.68 -4.19 8.48
N CYS A 16 -9.92 -4.50 7.44
CA CYS A 16 -10.42 -4.49 6.06
C CYS A 16 -11.49 -5.58 5.85
N VAL A 17 -11.21 -6.80 6.32
CA VAL A 17 -12.15 -7.93 6.23
C VAL A 17 -13.44 -7.64 6.99
N ASN A 18 -13.36 -7.04 8.17
CA ASN A 18 -14.54 -6.66 8.95
C ASN A 18 -15.38 -5.61 8.22
N ALA A 19 -14.75 -4.59 7.64
CA ALA A 19 -15.46 -3.58 6.86
C ALA A 19 -16.22 -4.18 5.66
N TRP A 20 -15.65 -5.19 5.01
CA TRP A 20 -16.33 -5.95 3.95
C TRP A 20 -17.52 -6.76 4.47
N ARG A 21 -17.32 -7.56 5.53
CA ARG A 21 -18.40 -8.38 6.13
C ARG A 21 -19.55 -7.52 6.65
N GLU A 22 -19.24 -6.41 7.30
CA GLU A 22 -20.25 -5.46 7.76
C GLU A 22 -21.04 -4.87 6.59
N ALA A 23 -20.37 -4.53 5.49
CA ALA A 23 -21.04 -3.99 4.31
C ALA A 23 -21.97 -5.02 3.65
N LEU A 24 -21.57 -6.30 3.59
CA LEU A 24 -22.45 -7.38 3.13
C LEU A 24 -23.64 -7.60 4.07
N THR A 25 -23.39 -7.55 5.39
CA THR A 25 -24.43 -7.68 6.42
C THR A 25 -25.45 -6.55 6.30
N ARG A 26 -25.01 -5.29 6.14
CA ARG A 26 -25.90 -4.14 5.91
C ARG A 26 -26.78 -4.27 4.66
N LYS A 27 -26.34 -5.06 3.68
CA LYS A 27 -27.10 -5.34 2.45
C LYS A 27 -27.99 -6.57 2.56
N ASN A 28 -28.08 -7.22 3.73
CA ASN A 28 -28.81 -8.47 3.93
C ASN A 28 -28.43 -9.53 2.89
N CYS A 29 -27.13 -9.60 2.56
CA CYS A 29 -26.63 -10.58 1.61
C CYS A 29 -26.92 -11.98 2.15
N LYS A 30 -27.70 -12.77 1.40
CA LYS A 30 -28.11 -14.13 1.81
C LYS A 30 -26.90 -15.06 1.93
N ASP A 31 -25.95 -14.92 1.01
CA ASP A 31 -24.76 -15.74 0.93
C ASP A 31 -23.50 -14.87 0.93
N PRO A 32 -22.83 -14.68 2.09
CA PRO A 32 -21.62 -13.86 2.17
C PRO A 32 -20.39 -14.50 1.51
N VAL A 33 -20.47 -15.79 1.14
CA VAL A 33 -19.41 -16.53 0.44
C VAL A 33 -19.39 -16.21 -1.04
N ASP A 34 -20.56 -16.11 -1.67
CA ASP A 34 -20.72 -15.75 -3.07
C ASP A 34 -21.71 -14.58 -3.23
N PRO A 35 -21.31 -13.37 -2.80
CA PRO A 35 -22.15 -12.20 -2.94
C PRO A 35 -22.38 -11.89 -4.42
N GLY A 36 -23.58 -11.43 -4.75
CA GLY A 36 -23.90 -10.92 -6.07
C GLY A 36 -23.02 -9.74 -6.48
N VAL A 37 -23.03 -9.40 -7.77
CA VAL A 37 -22.15 -8.37 -8.36
C VAL A 37 -22.32 -7.01 -7.65
N TRP A 38 -23.55 -6.64 -7.31
CA TRP A 38 -23.86 -5.37 -6.65
C TRP A 38 -23.40 -5.33 -5.19
N GLU A 39 -23.56 -6.44 -4.48
CA GLU A 39 -23.11 -6.62 -3.10
C GLU A 39 -21.58 -6.60 -3.04
N ARG A 40 -20.90 -7.26 -3.99
CA ARG A 40 -19.44 -7.23 -4.12
C ARG A 40 -18.93 -5.82 -4.37
N ASP A 41 -19.52 -5.06 -5.29
CA ASP A 41 -19.07 -3.68 -5.55
C ASP A 41 -19.28 -2.78 -4.32
N TYR A 42 -20.43 -2.90 -3.65
CA TYR A 42 -20.73 -2.14 -2.43
C TYR A 42 -19.76 -2.47 -1.29
N ALA A 43 -19.58 -3.76 -0.98
CA ALA A 43 -18.66 -4.18 0.06
C ALA A 43 -17.20 -3.88 -0.32
N GLY A 44 -16.86 -3.92 -1.61
CA GLY A 44 -15.53 -3.61 -2.12
C GLY A 44 -15.16 -2.15 -1.90
N LYS A 45 -16.14 -1.25 -2.04
CA LYS A 45 -15.98 0.16 -1.66
C LYS A 45 -15.72 0.31 -0.16
N ALA A 46 -16.40 -0.45 0.70
CA ALA A 46 -16.16 -0.41 2.14
C ALA A 46 -14.77 -0.96 2.50
N TYR A 47 -14.36 -2.07 1.88
CA TYR A 47 -13.02 -2.66 2.05
C TYR A 47 -11.92 -1.68 1.66
N ARG A 48 -12.04 -1.05 0.47
CA ARG A 48 -11.07 -0.06 0.00
C ARG A 48 -10.99 1.18 0.90
N LYS A 49 -12.11 1.61 1.50
CA LYS A 49 -12.12 2.70 2.49
C LYS A 49 -11.43 2.34 3.81
N ALA A 50 -11.35 1.05 4.14
CA ALA A 50 -10.69 0.56 5.34
C ALA A 50 -9.18 0.30 5.14
N LEU A 51 -8.67 0.42 3.91
CA LEU A 51 -7.24 0.22 3.62
C LEU A 51 -6.38 1.20 4.44
N PRO A 52 -5.20 0.75 4.93
CA PRO A 52 -4.23 1.62 5.56
C PRO A 52 -3.75 2.75 4.65
N TRP A 53 -3.26 3.84 5.25
CA TRP A 53 -2.71 4.97 4.51
C TRP A 53 -1.24 4.73 4.19
N LEU A 54 -0.75 5.09 3.01
CA LEU A 54 0.65 4.90 2.59
C LEU A 54 1.67 5.87 3.26
N SER A 55 1.36 6.38 4.45
CA SER A 55 2.10 7.43 5.15
C SER A 55 3.39 6.96 5.81
N THR A 56 3.43 5.74 6.35
CA THR A 56 4.60 5.14 7.05
C THR A 56 5.05 3.83 6.37
N PRO A 57 6.25 3.31 6.64
CA PRO A 57 6.71 2.03 6.07
C PRO A 57 5.81 0.87 6.47
N ASP A 58 5.51 0.76 7.76
CA ASP A 58 4.70 -0.33 8.30
C ASP A 58 3.29 -0.32 7.70
N ASN A 59 2.72 0.86 7.47
CA ASN A 59 1.41 0.97 6.83
C ASN A 59 1.43 0.57 5.35
N VAL A 60 2.56 0.69 4.65
CA VAL A 60 2.68 0.24 3.25
C VAL A 60 2.65 -1.29 3.20
N ASP A 61 3.36 -1.97 4.10
CA ASP A 61 3.35 -3.43 4.17
C ASP A 61 1.96 -3.95 4.56
N ALA A 62 1.33 -3.33 5.55
CA ALA A 62 -0.05 -3.60 5.91
C ALA A 62 -1.02 -3.35 4.75
N PHE A 63 -0.83 -2.27 3.99
CA PHE A 63 -1.64 -1.97 2.79
C PHE A 63 -1.51 -3.06 1.73
N ILE A 64 -0.29 -3.50 1.41
CA ILE A 64 -0.05 -4.55 0.42
C ILE A 64 -0.72 -5.86 0.86
N ALA A 65 -0.58 -6.24 2.13
CA ALA A 65 -1.23 -7.42 2.69
C ALA A 65 -2.76 -7.33 2.58
N CYS A 66 -3.35 -6.17 2.90
CA CYS A 66 -4.79 -5.97 2.72
C CYS A 66 -5.22 -6.06 1.25
N VAL A 67 -4.42 -5.55 0.30
CA VAL A 67 -4.74 -5.67 -1.13
C VAL A 67 -4.69 -7.12 -1.59
N ALA A 68 -3.68 -7.89 -1.18
CA ALA A 68 -3.55 -9.31 -1.48
C ALA A 68 -4.72 -10.12 -0.91
N GLN A 69 -5.08 -9.88 0.36
CA GLN A 69 -6.24 -10.53 0.97
C GLN A 69 -7.55 -10.13 0.26
N GLY A 70 -7.67 -8.87 -0.14
CA GLY A 70 -8.83 -8.35 -0.86
C GLY A 70 -9.02 -9.00 -2.22
N LEU A 71 -7.94 -9.28 -2.94
CA LEU A 71 -7.96 -10.08 -4.17
C LEU A 71 -8.41 -11.52 -3.89
N ALA A 72 -7.86 -12.16 -2.86
CA ALA A 72 -8.16 -13.56 -2.52
C ALA A 72 -9.65 -13.79 -2.18
N ILE A 73 -10.29 -12.82 -1.52
CA ILE A 73 -11.72 -12.90 -1.16
C ILE A 73 -12.66 -12.28 -2.21
N GLY A 74 -12.12 -11.81 -3.35
CA GLY A 74 -12.92 -11.14 -4.39
C GLY A 74 -13.45 -9.75 -4.00
N ALA A 75 -12.88 -9.12 -2.97
CA ALA A 75 -13.25 -7.78 -2.53
C ALA A 75 -12.66 -6.66 -3.39
N ILE A 76 -11.54 -6.95 -4.05
CA ILE A 76 -10.86 -6.05 -4.98
C ILE A 76 -10.82 -6.72 -6.34
N ASP A 77 -11.33 -6.02 -7.35
CA ASP A 77 -11.19 -6.45 -8.74
C ASP A 77 -9.71 -6.40 -9.18
N PRO A 78 -9.22 -7.38 -9.97
CA PRO A 78 -7.85 -7.41 -10.46
C PRO A 78 -7.39 -6.09 -11.11
N SER A 79 -8.26 -5.39 -11.84
CA SER A 79 -7.92 -4.11 -12.47
C SER A 79 -7.65 -2.99 -11.47
N HIS A 80 -8.32 -3.03 -10.31
CA HIS A 80 -8.09 -2.09 -9.21
C HIS A 80 -6.85 -2.48 -8.40
N ALA A 81 -6.60 -3.77 -8.21
CA ALA A 81 -5.46 -4.24 -7.43
C ALA A 81 -4.12 -3.78 -8.05
N THR A 82 -3.98 -3.88 -9.37
CA THR A 82 -2.75 -3.42 -10.06
C THR A 82 -2.47 -1.93 -9.81
N LYS A 83 -3.52 -1.09 -9.82
CA LYS A 83 -3.40 0.35 -9.55
C LYS A 83 -3.01 0.63 -8.09
N LEU A 84 -3.59 -0.12 -7.15
CA LEU A 84 -3.29 0.01 -5.72
C LEU A 84 -1.85 -0.41 -5.42
N LEU A 85 -1.39 -1.53 -5.98
CA LEU A 85 -0.01 -2.01 -5.82
C LEU A 85 1.00 -1.06 -6.47
N TYR A 86 0.66 -0.46 -7.62
CA TYR A 86 1.48 0.58 -8.23
C TYR A 86 1.60 1.83 -7.33
N ALA A 87 0.51 2.27 -6.71
CA ALA A 87 0.54 3.38 -5.76
C ALA A 87 1.44 3.07 -4.55
N ALA A 88 1.39 1.85 -4.01
CA ALA A 88 2.28 1.40 -2.95
C ALA A 88 3.75 1.42 -3.40
N GLN A 89 4.04 0.95 -4.62
CA GLN A 89 5.38 1.01 -5.21
C GLN A 89 5.90 2.45 -5.30
N VAL A 90 5.08 3.39 -5.80
CA VAL A 90 5.43 4.81 -5.87
C VAL A 90 5.70 5.40 -4.48
N ALA A 91 4.92 5.02 -3.47
CA ALA A 91 5.15 5.46 -2.09
C ALA A 91 6.50 4.97 -1.54
N ILE A 92 6.87 3.71 -1.81
CA ILE A 92 8.16 3.13 -1.40
C ILE A 92 9.32 3.87 -2.07
N THR A 93 9.26 4.06 -3.39
CA THR A 93 10.35 4.68 -4.15
C THR A 93 10.51 6.16 -3.79
N SER A 94 9.41 6.89 -3.64
CA SER A 94 9.42 8.30 -3.20
C SER A 94 10.07 8.46 -1.82
N ARG A 95 9.72 7.60 -0.86
CA ARG A 95 10.30 7.66 0.50
C ARG A 95 11.80 7.39 0.49
N ARG A 96 12.27 6.41 -0.30
CA ARG A 96 13.70 6.10 -0.41
C ARG A 96 14.49 7.31 -0.93
N GLY A 97 13.97 8.02 -1.93
CA GLY A 97 14.59 9.24 -2.45
C GLY A 97 14.71 10.34 -1.40
N ARG A 98 13.64 10.57 -0.60
CA ARG A 98 13.66 11.56 0.49
C ARG A 98 14.70 11.23 1.56
N LEU A 99 14.75 9.98 2.00
CA LEU A 99 15.71 9.55 3.02
C LEU A 99 17.17 9.67 2.57
N GLN A 100 17.45 9.53 1.26
CA GLN A 100 18.78 9.74 0.71
C GLN A 100 19.14 11.23 0.70
N ALA A 101 18.24 12.10 0.21
CA ALA A 101 18.45 13.54 0.21
C ALA A 101 18.66 14.09 1.63
N ASP A 102 17.88 13.59 2.61
CA ASP A 102 18.02 14.00 4.02
C ASP A 102 19.37 13.57 4.62
N LYS A 103 19.89 12.39 4.24
CA LYS A 103 21.21 11.92 4.66
C LYS A 103 22.33 12.76 4.06
N GLU A 104 22.24 13.11 2.78
CA GLU A 104 23.22 13.94 2.08
C GLU A 104 23.25 15.35 2.68
N ALA A 105 22.09 15.98 2.90
CA ALA A 105 22.00 17.28 3.55
C ALA A 105 22.58 17.27 4.98
N ARG A 106 22.37 16.18 5.72
CA ARG A 106 22.95 16.02 7.07
C ARG A 106 24.47 15.81 7.04
N ALA A 107 25.00 15.14 6.01
CA ALA A 107 26.43 14.99 5.82
C ALA A 107 27.10 16.32 5.47
N GLU A 108 26.48 17.12 4.60
CA GLU A 108 26.98 18.44 4.18
C GLU A 108 26.99 19.45 5.35
N THR A 109 25.93 19.45 6.17
CA THR A 109 25.87 20.28 7.38
C THR A 109 26.90 19.87 8.44
N ALA A 110 27.17 18.57 8.58
CA ALA A 110 28.20 18.07 9.49
C ALA A 110 29.63 18.44 9.02
N ASP A 111 29.89 18.40 7.72
CA ASP A 111 31.18 18.81 7.14
C ASP A 111 31.43 20.31 7.33
N ARG A 112 30.40 21.14 7.09
CA ARG A 112 30.47 22.59 7.31
C ARG A 112 30.72 22.96 8.77
N ALA A 113 30.04 22.31 9.71
CA ALA A 113 30.24 22.55 11.15
C ALA A 113 31.68 22.23 11.59
N LYS A 114 32.31 21.20 11.01
CA LYS A 114 33.70 20.82 11.29
C LYS A 114 34.70 21.85 10.72
N LYS A 115 34.36 22.48 9.60
CA LYS A 115 35.17 23.51 8.95
C LYS A 115 35.15 24.85 9.70
N GLU A 116 34.00 25.25 10.25
CA GLU A 116 33.86 26.48 11.05
C GLU A 116 34.57 26.39 12.42
N ALA A 117 34.67 25.20 13.02
CA ALA A 117 35.44 24.95 14.24
C ALA A 117 36.96 25.05 14.08
N SER A 118 37.47 25.17 12.85
CA SER A 118 38.90 25.31 12.55
C SER A 118 39.34 26.75 12.30
N THR A 119 38.45 27.74 12.50
CA THR A 119 38.78 29.15 12.31
C THR A 119 39.50 29.68 13.56
N PRO A 120 40.79 30.05 13.50
CA PRO A 120 41.48 30.64 14.65
C PRO A 120 40.84 31.99 14.98
N THR A 121 40.44 32.16 16.24
CA THR A 121 39.92 33.40 16.81
C THR A 121 40.87 34.55 16.52
N PRO A 122 40.50 35.59 15.75
CA PRO A 122 41.27 36.81 15.70
C PRO A 122 41.07 37.58 17.02
N SER A 123 42.16 37.77 17.76
CA SER A 123 42.19 38.54 19.00
C SER A 123 41.68 39.98 18.78
N PRO A 124 40.88 40.53 19.71
CA PRO A 124 40.35 41.89 19.58
C PRO A 124 41.40 42.91 20.02
N LEU A 125 41.81 43.80 19.11
CA LEU A 125 42.57 45.00 19.48
C LEU A 125 42.04 46.23 18.74
N GLY A 126 41.48 47.18 19.50
CA GLY A 126 41.71 48.61 19.26
C GLY A 126 40.68 49.42 18.46
N LYS A 127 39.78 50.08 19.20
CA LYS A 127 39.41 51.52 19.15
C LYS A 127 38.93 52.21 17.85
N SER A 128 37.72 52.76 18.00
CA SER A 128 37.29 54.16 17.84
C SER A 128 37.04 54.78 16.45
N GLY A 129 35.79 55.26 16.30
CA GLY A 129 35.47 56.59 15.75
C GLY A 129 34.86 56.61 14.35
N GLY A 130 33.69 57.24 14.21
CA GLY A 130 33.22 57.73 12.90
C GLY A 130 31.75 57.48 12.56
N GLU A 131 30.89 58.33 13.12
CA GLU A 131 29.75 59.04 12.50
C GLU A 131 29.19 58.64 11.11
N ALA A 132 27.84 58.64 11.06
CA ALA A 132 26.93 58.90 9.94
C ALA A 132 26.90 57.96 8.71
N ALA A 133 25.75 57.31 8.50
CA ALA A 133 24.84 57.62 7.39
C ALA A 133 23.58 56.73 7.42
N VAL A 134 22.43 57.39 7.35
CA VAL A 134 21.11 56.80 7.14
C VAL A 134 21.03 56.30 5.69
N ALA A 135 20.82 54.99 5.48
CA ALA A 135 20.51 54.43 4.17
C ALA A 135 19.43 53.35 4.27
N ALA A 136 18.45 53.48 3.39
CA ALA A 136 17.17 52.78 3.32
C ALA A 136 17.26 51.24 3.23
N PRO A 137 16.19 50.51 3.63
CA PRO A 137 16.14 49.07 3.52
C PRO A 137 15.98 48.64 2.05
N GLN A 138 17.04 48.09 1.46
CA GLN A 138 16.93 47.30 0.25
C GLN A 138 16.50 45.87 0.62
N VAL A 139 15.32 45.51 0.13
CA VAL A 139 14.73 44.17 0.23
C VAL A 139 15.55 43.24 -0.67
N PRO A 140 16.16 42.16 -0.16
CA PRO A 140 16.80 41.18 -1.02
C PRO A 140 15.72 40.39 -1.76
N SER A 141 15.60 40.64 -3.05
CA SER A 141 14.83 39.83 -3.98
C SER A 141 15.34 38.39 -3.94
N SER A 142 14.54 37.51 -3.36
CA SER A 142 14.74 36.06 -3.37
C SER A 142 15.00 35.59 -4.80
N PRO A 143 16.11 34.89 -5.10
CA PRO A 143 16.23 34.18 -6.36
C PRO A 143 15.14 33.10 -6.36
N LEU A 144 14.25 33.20 -7.34
CA LEU A 144 13.28 32.18 -7.70
C LEU A 144 13.97 30.81 -7.60
N SER A 145 13.50 30.04 -6.63
CA SER A 145 13.82 28.63 -6.45
C SER A 145 13.55 27.95 -7.78
N GLN A 146 14.62 27.71 -8.54
CA GLN A 146 14.56 26.93 -9.76
C GLN A 146 14.08 25.55 -9.33
N SER A 147 12.79 25.31 -9.60
CA SER A 147 12.17 24.00 -9.55
C SER A 147 13.02 23.08 -10.41
N ARG A 148 13.96 22.37 -9.79
CA ARG A 148 14.62 21.22 -10.40
C ARG A 148 13.53 20.18 -10.52
N VAL A 149 12.85 20.22 -11.65
CA VAL A 149 12.05 19.10 -12.13
C VAL A 149 13.01 17.91 -12.11
N PRO A 150 12.79 16.88 -11.27
CA PRO A 150 13.62 15.70 -11.32
C PRO A 150 13.53 15.18 -12.75
N LYS A 151 14.70 15.00 -13.38
CA LYS A 151 14.84 14.42 -14.70
C LYS A 151 14.19 13.04 -14.64
N VAL A 152 12.95 12.96 -15.13
CA VAL A 152 12.21 11.71 -15.23
C VAL A 152 13.09 10.80 -16.09
N PRO A 153 13.60 9.67 -15.57
CA PRO A 153 14.31 8.73 -16.42
C PRO A 153 13.37 8.35 -17.54
N ALA A 154 13.88 8.43 -18.77
CA ALA A 154 13.15 8.03 -19.96
C ALA A 154 12.44 6.71 -19.68
N VAL A 155 11.13 6.70 -19.96
CA VAL A 155 10.31 5.49 -20.02
C VAL A 155 11.14 4.45 -20.74
N GLY A 156 11.69 3.52 -19.97
CA GLY A 156 12.32 2.33 -20.51
C GLY A 156 11.25 1.68 -21.35
N THR A 157 11.56 1.50 -22.63
CA THR A 157 10.97 0.46 -23.44
C THR A 157 10.97 -0.80 -22.59
N TRP A 158 9.80 -1.17 -22.07
CA TRP A 158 9.57 -2.48 -21.50
C TRP A 158 9.65 -3.42 -22.68
N GLU A 159 10.88 -3.78 -23.04
CA GLU A 159 11.14 -4.85 -23.97
C GLU A 159 10.44 -6.06 -23.39
N THR A 160 9.39 -6.44 -24.09
CA THR A 160 8.58 -7.62 -23.87
C THR A 160 9.46 -8.81 -24.17
N THR A 161 10.40 -9.11 -23.26
CA THR A 161 10.94 -10.45 -23.12
C THR A 161 9.84 -11.24 -22.44
N ASN A 162 8.86 -11.60 -23.26
CA ASN A 162 7.89 -12.63 -22.98
C ASN A 162 8.72 -13.87 -22.64
N PRO A 163 8.82 -14.30 -21.36
CA PRO A 163 9.41 -15.60 -21.10
C PRO A 163 8.51 -16.56 -21.86
N THR A 164 9.09 -17.30 -22.80
CA THR A 164 8.41 -18.41 -23.46
C THR A 164 7.87 -19.29 -22.34
N LEU A 165 6.58 -19.12 -22.03
CA LEU A 165 5.85 -19.99 -21.14
C LEU A 165 6.09 -21.39 -21.70
N PRO A 166 6.54 -22.36 -20.89
CA PRO A 166 6.56 -23.73 -21.35
C PRO A 166 5.15 -24.02 -21.84
N THR A 167 5.03 -24.45 -23.09
CA THR A 167 3.79 -24.98 -23.65
C THR A 167 3.28 -26.02 -22.67
N VAL A 168 2.31 -25.61 -21.84
CA VAL A 168 1.57 -26.51 -20.98
C VAL A 168 0.80 -27.38 -21.96
N GLN A 169 1.28 -28.61 -22.17
CA GLN A 169 0.49 -29.58 -22.89
C GLN A 169 -0.88 -29.64 -22.22
N PRO A 170 -1.98 -29.68 -23.00
CA PRO A 170 -3.30 -29.87 -22.45
C PRO A 170 -3.27 -31.18 -21.64
N GLN A 171 -3.30 -31.03 -20.31
CA GLN A 171 -3.54 -32.14 -19.39
C GLN A 171 -4.87 -32.76 -19.82
N VAL A 172 -4.78 -33.97 -20.37
CA VAL A 172 -5.94 -34.80 -20.64
C VAL A 172 -6.68 -34.94 -19.31
N PRO A 173 -7.96 -34.55 -19.21
CA PRO A 173 -8.71 -34.72 -17.97
C PRO A 173 -8.64 -36.20 -17.56
N PRO A 174 -8.43 -36.50 -16.27
CA PRO A 174 -8.41 -37.88 -15.81
C PRO A 174 -9.72 -38.56 -16.24
N THR A 175 -9.59 -39.70 -16.91
CA THR A 175 -10.72 -40.52 -17.32
C THR A 175 -11.60 -40.78 -16.09
N PRO A 176 -12.91 -40.52 -16.15
CA PRO A 176 -13.81 -40.81 -15.03
C PRO A 176 -13.65 -42.27 -14.62
N LEU A 177 -13.29 -42.49 -13.36
CA LEU A 177 -13.28 -43.84 -12.79
C LEU A 177 -14.70 -44.41 -12.89
N PRO A 178 -14.86 -45.69 -13.29
CA PRO A 178 -16.16 -46.32 -13.33
C PRO A 178 -16.78 -46.30 -11.92
N PRO A 179 -18.11 -46.16 -11.81
CA PRO A 179 -18.79 -46.18 -10.52
C PRO A 179 -18.48 -47.49 -9.80
N ARG A 180 -17.94 -47.35 -8.59
CA ARG A 180 -17.68 -48.45 -7.66
C ARG A 180 -19.04 -49.06 -7.31
N LYS A 181 -19.27 -50.30 -7.77
CA LYS A 181 -20.43 -51.11 -7.38
C LYS A 181 -20.23 -51.55 -5.93
N GLU A 182 -20.55 -50.67 -4.98
CA GLU A 182 -20.64 -51.03 -3.56
C GLU A 182 -22.10 -50.83 -3.12
N ASP A 183 -22.79 -51.97 -3.04
CA ASP A 183 -23.76 -52.33 -2.01
C ASP A 183 -25.07 -51.53 -1.92
N THR A 184 -25.91 -51.70 -2.94
CA THR A 184 -27.36 -51.81 -2.71
C THR A 184 -27.66 -53.12 -1.99
N ASP A 185 -27.61 -53.12 -0.66
CA ASP A 185 -28.39 -54.03 0.18
C ASP A 185 -28.27 -53.63 1.67
N ALA A 186 -29.11 -52.68 2.11
CA ALA A 186 -29.54 -52.60 3.50
C ALA A 186 -30.71 -51.63 3.69
N ALA A 187 -31.72 -52.12 4.40
CA ALA A 187 -32.75 -51.35 5.11
C ALA A 187 -33.99 -50.89 4.32
N LEU A 188 -34.66 -51.90 3.75
CA LEU A 188 -36.11 -52.04 3.85
C LEU A 188 -36.50 -52.31 5.32
N ALA A 189 -36.90 -51.31 6.10
CA ALA A 189 -37.73 -51.50 7.31
C ALA A 189 -38.18 -50.17 7.95
N ALA A 190 -39.45 -50.14 8.39
CA ALA A 190 -40.18 -49.08 9.12
C ALA A 190 -40.62 -47.88 8.27
N GLY A 191 -41.89 -47.73 7.82
CA GLY A 191 -43.14 -48.28 8.32
C GLY A 191 -43.91 -47.26 9.17
N GLY A 192 -44.85 -46.53 8.54
CA GLY A 192 -45.94 -45.78 9.19
C GLY A 192 -45.55 -44.44 9.83
N LEU A 193 -46.39 -43.42 9.99
CA LEU A 193 -47.85 -43.45 10.10
C LEU A 193 -48.40 -41.99 10.15
N ARG A 194 -49.51 -41.75 9.42
CA ARG A 194 -50.63 -40.81 9.66
C ARG A 194 -50.47 -39.28 9.59
N ILE A 195 -51.02 -38.79 8.48
CA ILE A 195 -51.85 -37.58 8.34
C ILE A 195 -52.93 -37.52 9.44
N ARG A 196 -53.13 -36.33 10.02
CA ARG A 196 -54.43 -35.88 10.53
C ARG A 196 -54.68 -34.43 10.11
N ALA A 197 -55.97 -34.20 9.84
CA ALA A 197 -56.61 -33.06 9.20
C ALA A 197 -56.29 -31.69 9.83
#